data_AF-A0A259DDJ3-F1
#
_entry.id   AF-A0A259DDJ3-F1
#
_cell.length_a   1.000
_cell.length_b   1.000
_cell.length_c   1.000
_cell.angle_alpha   90.00
_cell.angle_beta   90.00
_cell.angle_gamma   90.00
#
_symmetry.space_group_name_H-M   'P 1'
#
loop_
_entity.id
_entity.type
_entity.pdbx_description
1 polymer ?
#
loop_
_entity_poly.entity_id
_entity_poly.type
_entity_poly.pdbx_seq_one_letter_code
_entity_poly.pdbx_strand_id
1 'polypeptide(L)' 'MNVFRGPTQFSAGPACALTIGNFDGVHRGHRALLKQLQDGAQERGLVSCVMTFEP' A
#
# COMPACT_ATOMS: atom_id res chain seq x y z
N MET A 1 -1.08 9.06 7.28
CA MET A 1 -0.62 8.50 5.99
C MET A 1 0.66 9.21 5.63
N ASN A 2 1.71 8.45 5.33
CA ASN A 2 2.99 9.00 4.86
C ASN A 2 3.08 8.77 3.35
N VAL A 3 3.60 9.73 2.60
CA VAL A 3 3.80 9.63 1.16
C VAL A 3 5.28 9.81 0.87
N PHE A 4 5.85 8.88 0.11
CA PHE A 4 7.26 8.88 -0.27
C PHE A 4 7.33 8.94 -1.79
N ARG A 5 8.14 9.85 -2.34
CA ARG A 5 8.29 10.00 -3.80
C ARG A 5 9.59 9.33 -4.23
N GLY A 6 9.46 8.14 -4.81
CA GLY A 6 10.60 7.33 -5.23
C GLY A 6 11.11 6.37 -4.14
N PRO A 7 11.74 5.25 -4.55
CA PRO A 7 12.09 4.16 -3.64
C PRO A 7 13.20 4.52 -2.64
N THR A 8 14.06 5.48 -2.96
CA THR A 8 15.18 5.88 -2.09
C THR A 8 14.75 6.70 -0.88
N GLN A 9 13.58 7.33 -0.94
CA GLN A 9 13.00 8.09 0.17
C GLN A 9 12.17 7.20 1.11
N PHE A 10 11.82 6.00 0.64
CA PHE A 10 11.08 5.03 1.42
C PHE A 10 12.02 4.21 2.28
N SER A 11 12.05 4.51 3.58
CA SER A 11 12.56 3.58 4.58
C SER A 11 11.36 2.85 5.17
N ALA A 12 11.09 1.64 4.67
CA ALA A 12 10.31 0.70 5.47
C ALA A 12 11.07 0.52 6.78
N GLY A 13 10.40 0.71 7.92
CA GLY A 13 10.91 0.21 9.19
C GLY A 13 10.93 -1.33 9.17
N PRO A 14 10.49 -2.03 10.23
CA PRO A 14 10.21 -3.45 10.11
C PRO A 14 9.16 -3.70 9.01
N ALA A 15 9.13 -4.93 8.49
CA ALA A 15 8.35 -5.37 7.32
C ALA A 15 6.95 -4.74 7.16
N CYS A 16 6.48 -4.64 5.92
CA CYS A 16 5.14 -4.13 5.59
C CYS A 16 4.35 -5.12 4.72
N ALA A 17 3.02 -5.05 4.81
CA ALA A 17 2.15 -5.62 3.80
C ALA A 17 2.05 -4.60 2.65
N LEU A 18 2.35 -5.02 1.42
CA LEU A 18 2.44 -4.15 0.26
C LEU A 18 1.44 -4.58 -0.82
N THR A 19 0.73 -3.60 -1.39
CA THR A 19 0.06 -3.76 -2.67
C THR A 19 0.64 -2.78 -3.69
N ILE A 20 0.65 -3.15 -4.96
CA ILE A 20 1.24 -2.38 -6.05
C ILE A 20 0.20 -2.23 -7.16
N GLY A 21 -0.01 -1.01 -7.65
CA GLY A 21 -0.98 -0.77 -8.71
C GLY A 21 -1.16 0.71 -9.04
N ASN A 22 -1.84 0.98 -10.16
CA ASN A 22 -2.09 2.36 -10.59
C ASN A 22 -3.11 3.09 -9.70
N PHE A 23 -4.06 2.35 -9.13
CA PHE A 23 -5.11 2.88 -8.25
C PHE A 23 -5.95 4.06 -8.78
N ASP A 24 -5.82 4.42 -10.06
CA ASP A 24 -6.63 5.47 -10.68
C ASP A 24 -8.13 5.17 -10.56
N GLY A 25 -8.90 6.19 -10.19
CA GLY A 25 -10.33 6.13 -9.91
C GLY A 25 -10.76 5.31 -8.68
N VAL A 26 -9.84 4.59 -7.99
CA VAL A 26 -10.10 3.78 -6.77
C VAL A 26 -11.47 3.07 -6.79
N HIS A 27 -11.78 2.39 -7.90
CA HIS A 27 -13.07 1.73 -8.12
C HIS A 27 -13.26 0.50 -7.22
N ARG A 28 -14.37 -0.24 -7.39
CA ARG A 28 -14.72 -1.39 -6.53
C ARG A 28 -13.61 -2.44 -6.41
N GLY A 29 -12.94 -2.78 -7.51
CA GLY A 29 -11.76 -3.67 -7.50
C GLY A 29 -10.61 -3.16 -6.62
N HIS A 30 -10.18 -1.91 -6.81
CA HIS A 30 -9.16 -1.28 -5.97
C HIS A 30 -9.56 -1.25 -4.49
N ARG A 31 -10.82 -0.94 -4.17
CA ARG A 31 -11.31 -0.96 -2.78
C ARG A 31 -11.24 -2.36 -2.16
N ALA A 32 -11.52 -3.40 -2.93
CA ALA A 32 -11.37 -4.78 -2.47
C ALA A 32 -9.90 -5.14 -2.18
N LEU A 33 -8.97 -4.74 -3.07
CA LEU A 33 -7.53 -4.94 -2.87
C LEU A 33 -7.01 -4.19 -1.64
N LEU A 34 -7.41 -2.93 -1.47
CA LEU A 34 -7.03 -2.13 -0.30
C LEU A 34 -7.61 -2.69 1.00
N LYS A 35 -8.81 -3.26 0.97
CA LYS A 35 -9.37 -3.97 2.13
C LYS A 35 -8.57 -5.23 2.47
N GLN A 36 -8.26 -6.06 1.48
CA GLN A 36 -7.43 -7.26 1.68
C GLN A 36 -6.04 -6.92 2.23
N LEU A 37 -5.44 -5.82 1.75
CA LEU A 37 -4.18 -5.30 2.26
C LEU A 37 -4.28 -4.95 3.75
N GLN A 38 -5.31 -4.21 4.15
CA GLN A 38 -5.51 -3.79 5.54
C GLN A 38 -5.78 -5.00 6.44
N ASP A 39 -6.68 -5.89 6.04
CA ASP A 39 -7.03 -7.10 6.80
C ASP A 39 -5.77 -7.97 7.01
N GLY A 40 -5.00 -8.24 5.94
CA GLY A 40 -3.78 -9.03 6.02
C GLY A 40 -2.63 -8.36 6.79
N ALA A 41 -2.55 -7.03 6.77
CA ALA A 41 -1.60 -6.28 7.59
C ALA A 41 -1.95 -6.40 9.07
N GLN A 42 -3.24 -6.23 9.41
CA GLN A 42 -3.74 -6.33 10.78
C GLN A 42 -3.50 -7.72 11.38
N GLU A 43 -3.82 -8.78 10.63
CA GLU A 43 -3.61 -10.17 11.08
C GLU A 43 -2.14 -10.48 11.44
N ARG A 44 -1.19 -9.77 10.81
CA ARG A 44 0.25 -10.00 10.95
C ARG A 44 0.96 -8.94 11.79
N GLY A 45 0.23 -7.95 12.31
CA GLY A 45 0.83 -6.81 13.03
C GLY A 45 1.77 -5.97 12.17
N LEU A 46 1.53 -5.90 10.86
CA LEU A 46 2.34 -5.14 9.90
C LEU A 46 1.70 -3.79 9.57
N VAL A 47 2.51 -2.86 9.08
CA VAL A 47 2.00 -1.63 8.45
C VAL A 47 1.55 -1.93 7.01
N SER A 48 0.45 -1.33 6.59
CA SER A 48 -0.03 -1.38 5.20
C SER A 48 0.65 -0.32 4.34
N CYS A 49 1.18 -0.70 3.19
CA CYS A 49 1.82 0.18 2.22
C CYS A 49 1.20 0.01 0.83
N VAL A 50 1.09 1.12 0.10
CA VAL A 50 0.69 1.15 -1.31
C VAL A 50 1.84 1.72 -2.12
N MET A 51 2.30 0.98 -3.12
CA MET A 51 3.15 1.52 -4.16
C MET A 51 2.29 1.82 -5.39
N THR A 52 2.30 3.07 -5.81
CA THR A 52 1.58 3.54 -6.99
C THR A 52 2.52 4.27 -7.92
N PHE A 53 2.03 4.59 -9.10
CA PHE A 53 2.82 5.14 -10.19
C PHE A 53 2.36 6.58 -10.47
N GLU A 54 3.29 7.42 -10.90
CA GLU A 54 2.95 8.72 -11.49
C GLU A 54 3.91 9.05 -12.66
N PRO A 55 3.39 9.54 -13.80
CA PRO A 55 1.99 9.38 -14.20
C PRO A 55 1.61 7.90 -14.39
#